data_AF-A0A6B2GA34-F1
#
_entry.id   AF-A0A6B2GA34-F1
#
_cell.length_a   1.000
_cell.length_b   1.000
_cell.length_c   1.000
_cell.angle_alpha   90.00
_cell.angle_beta   90.00
_cell.angle_gamma   90.00
#
_symmetry.space_group_name_H-M   'P 1'
#
loop_
_entity.id
_entity.type
_entity.pdbx_description
1 polymer ?
#
loop_
_entity_poly.entity_id
_entity_poly.type
_entity_poly.pdbx_seq_one_letter_code
_entity_poly.pdbx_strand_id
1 'polypeptide(L)'
;MLSEIEHLDSHTPWRRVKRRICDDVRYTTVSDPSLREKWFDEFIESKVENEKLMSQERAKIEREKASLRERDKVVQSEKNRIEQVMSKGRQSFQKEKASTDFHALLNESIQDTHISWREAKNILKSDHRFKSIEILSRDEYLSIFDQHLNFLQNKLTESYKRCLDEHGLLLTSEWDKIYEKVRQDPRCVKFSTSVRACKNEFLNYLEHKNKLARNE
;
A
#
# COMPACT_ATOMS: atom_id res chain seq x y z
N MET A 1 -2.45 9.98 68.93
CA MET A 1 -1.12 10.03 69.59
C MET A 1 -0.04 9.37 68.74
N LEU A 2 0.07 8.03 68.65
CA LEU A 2 1.12 7.39 67.85
C LEU A 2 1.03 7.74 66.34
N SER A 3 -0.18 7.89 65.81
CA SER A 3 -0.45 8.33 64.44
C SER A 3 -0.09 9.79 64.14
N GLU A 4 0.11 10.62 65.15
CA GLU A 4 0.48 12.04 64.99
C GLU A 4 2.00 12.24 64.94
N ILE A 5 2.79 11.20 65.26
CA ILE A 5 4.24 11.26 65.24
C ILE A 5 4.73 10.94 63.83
N GLU A 6 5.31 11.95 63.19
CA GLU A 6 5.93 11.79 61.88
C GLU A 6 7.17 10.88 61.94
N HIS A 7 7.41 10.15 60.86
CA HIS A 7 8.59 9.29 60.66
C HIS A 7 8.77 8.15 61.69
N LEU A 8 7.67 7.60 62.22
CA LEU A 8 7.72 6.30 62.89
C LEU A 8 7.84 5.17 61.87
N ASP A 9 8.84 4.31 62.04
CA ASP A 9 9.08 3.12 61.22
C ASP A 9 9.48 1.91 62.08
N SER A 10 9.68 0.75 61.43
CA SER A 10 10.12 -0.49 62.10
C SER A 10 11.48 -0.41 62.78
N HIS A 11 12.29 0.60 62.48
CA HIS A 11 13.61 0.80 63.07
C HIS A 11 13.58 1.79 64.23
N THR A 12 12.42 2.42 64.49
CA THR A 12 12.28 3.42 65.53
C THR A 12 12.13 2.74 66.89
N PRO A 13 13.09 2.88 67.82
CA PRO A 13 13.01 2.18 69.09
C PRO A 13 11.95 2.81 70.00
N TRP A 14 11.17 1.98 70.69
CA TRP A 14 10.12 2.43 71.63
C TRP A 14 10.63 3.48 72.62
N ARG A 15 11.86 3.33 73.14
CA ARG A 15 12.50 4.31 74.05
C ARG A 15 12.58 5.73 73.48
N ARG A 16 12.71 5.89 72.16
CA ARG A 16 12.73 7.20 71.49
C ARG A 16 11.33 7.79 71.37
N VAL A 17 10.35 6.96 71.08
CA VAL A 17 8.94 7.36 70.94
C VAL A 17 8.36 7.71 72.31
N LYS A 18 8.59 6.86 73.31
CA LYS A 18 8.19 7.05 74.71
C LYS A 18 8.62 8.41 75.27
N ARG A 19 9.85 8.87 74.99
CA ARG A 19 10.36 10.19 75.42
C ARG A 19 9.59 11.37 74.82
N ARG A 20 8.91 11.19 73.69
CA ARG A 20 8.15 12.24 73.02
C ARG A 20 6.68 12.29 73.44
N ILE A 21 6.16 11.18 73.97
CA ILE A 21 4.74 11.02 74.33
C ILE A 21 4.51 10.91 75.84
N CYS A 22 5.56 10.92 76.65
CA CYS A 22 5.46 10.68 78.09
C CYS A 22 4.54 11.68 78.82
N ASP A 23 4.42 12.89 78.28
CA ASP A 23 3.62 13.97 78.85
C ASP A 23 2.19 14.04 78.27
N ASP A 24 1.86 13.20 77.26
CA ASP A 24 0.53 13.17 76.66
C ASP A 24 -0.47 12.47 77.59
N VAL A 25 -1.63 13.10 77.81
CA VAL A 25 -2.70 12.54 78.65
C VAL A 25 -3.08 11.13 78.19
N ARG A 26 -3.15 10.89 76.88
CA ARG A 26 -3.49 9.59 76.27
C ARG A 26 -2.43 8.51 76.55
N TYR A 27 -1.17 8.91 76.79
CA TYR A 27 -0.11 8.00 77.22
C TYR A 27 -0.24 7.66 78.70
N THR A 28 -0.46 8.67 79.55
CA THR A 28 -0.53 8.51 81.01
C THR A 28 -1.77 7.75 81.49
N THR A 29 -2.89 7.82 80.76
CA THR A 29 -4.14 7.08 81.06
C THR A 29 -3.98 5.55 81.08
N VAL A 30 -2.99 5.01 80.36
CA VAL A 30 -2.81 3.57 80.19
C VAL A 30 -1.92 3.02 81.30
N SER A 31 -2.41 2.49 82.41
CA SER A 31 -1.56 2.21 83.58
C SER A 31 -0.47 1.15 83.39
N ASP A 32 -0.63 0.20 82.47
CA ASP A 32 0.34 -0.88 82.24
C ASP A 32 1.41 -0.49 81.19
N PRO A 33 2.70 -0.36 81.58
CA PRO A 33 3.79 -0.06 80.65
C PRO A 33 3.98 -1.11 79.56
N SER A 34 3.69 -2.38 79.84
CA SER A 34 3.85 -3.51 78.91
C SER A 34 2.81 -3.43 77.79
N LEU A 35 1.59 -3.01 78.14
CA LEU A 35 0.51 -2.80 77.19
C LEU A 35 0.79 -1.64 76.24
N ARG A 36 1.45 -0.57 76.73
CA ARG A 36 1.86 0.57 75.89
C ARG A 36 2.91 0.17 74.84
N GLU A 37 3.89 -0.64 75.22
CA GLU A 37 4.92 -1.15 74.31
C GLU A 37 4.31 -2.13 73.29
N LYS A 38 3.43 -3.03 73.75
CA LYS A 38 2.67 -3.93 72.86
C LYS A 38 1.85 -3.17 71.82
N TRP A 39 1.11 -2.12 72.22
CA TRP A 39 0.35 -1.30 71.27
C TRP A 39 1.24 -0.50 70.32
N PHE A 40 2.46 -0.15 70.73
CA PHE A 40 3.43 0.46 69.84
C PHE A 40 3.89 -0.54 68.78
N ASP A 41 4.26 -1.76 69.18
CA ASP A 41 4.67 -2.82 68.25
C ASP A 41 3.53 -3.17 67.27
N GLU A 42 2.31 -3.37 67.77
CA GLU A 42 1.11 -3.59 66.93
C GLU A 42 0.85 -2.44 65.96
N PHE A 43 1.04 -1.19 66.39
CA PHE A 43 0.87 -0.01 65.53
C PHE A 43 1.93 0.04 64.42
N ILE A 44 3.19 -0.25 64.74
CA ILE A 44 4.28 -0.30 63.77
C ILE A 44 4.08 -1.45 62.78
N GLU A 45 3.71 -2.64 63.25
CA GLU A 45 3.38 -3.78 62.40
C GLU A 45 2.21 -3.47 61.45
N SER A 46 1.12 -2.90 61.97
CA SER A 46 -0.03 -2.48 61.16
C SER A 46 0.35 -1.44 60.11
N LYS A 47 1.20 -0.48 60.46
CA LYS A 47 1.68 0.54 59.52
C LYS A 47 2.52 -0.06 58.40
N VAL A 48 3.45 -0.96 58.73
CA VAL A 48 4.30 -1.66 57.75
C VAL A 48 3.46 -2.52 56.82
N GLU A 49 2.46 -3.24 57.34
CA GLU A 49 1.58 -4.06 56.53
C GLU A 49 0.71 -3.22 55.58
N ASN A 50 0.19 -2.09 56.06
CA ASN A 50 -0.57 -1.16 55.22
C ASN A 50 0.32 -0.55 54.10
N GLU A 51 1.55 -0.14 54.42
CA GLU A 51 2.50 0.34 53.40
C GLU A 51 2.80 -0.72 52.33
N LYS A 52 2.95 -1.99 52.72
CA LYS A 52 3.12 -3.11 51.78
C LYS A 52 1.90 -3.29 50.88
N LEU A 53 0.69 -3.30 51.45
CA LEU A 53 -0.56 -3.43 50.68
C LEU A 53 -0.71 -2.29 49.66
N MET A 54 -0.49 -1.04 50.10
CA MET A 54 -0.53 0.13 49.22
C MET A 54 0.53 0.05 48.10
N SER A 55 1.74 -0.45 48.41
CA SER A 55 2.77 -0.66 47.39
C SER A 55 2.39 -1.74 46.38
N GLN A 56 1.79 -2.85 46.83
CA GLN A 56 1.31 -3.92 45.96
C GLN A 56 0.17 -3.45 45.05
N GLU A 57 -0.77 -2.67 45.59
CA GLU A 57 -1.87 -2.10 44.82
C GLU A 57 -1.37 -1.11 43.76
N ARG A 58 -0.44 -0.21 44.12
CA ARG A 58 0.22 0.69 43.14
C ARG A 58 0.93 -0.09 42.05
N ALA A 59 1.66 -1.15 42.40
CA ALA A 59 2.34 -2.00 41.42
C ALA A 59 1.35 -2.72 40.49
N LYS A 60 0.20 -3.17 41.01
CA LYS A 60 -0.87 -3.77 40.21
C LYS A 60 -1.46 -2.76 39.23
N ILE A 61 -1.82 -1.56 39.70
CA ILE A 61 -2.36 -0.48 38.86
C ILE A 61 -1.37 -0.10 37.75
N GLU A 62 -0.08 0.02 38.06
CA GLU A 62 0.91 0.39 37.05
C GLU A 62 1.09 -0.71 36.00
N ARG A 63 1.04 -2.00 36.40
CA ARG A 63 1.05 -3.12 35.44
C ARG A 63 -0.17 -3.11 34.53
N GLU A 64 -1.36 -2.88 35.09
CA GLU A 64 -2.61 -2.79 34.32
C GLU A 64 -2.58 -1.61 33.35
N LYS A 65 -2.11 -0.44 33.80
CA LYS A 65 -1.94 0.75 32.97
C LYS A 65 -0.90 0.55 31.88
N ALA A 66 0.21 -0.11 32.17
CA ALA A 66 1.21 -0.48 31.18
C ALA A 66 0.64 -1.45 30.13
N SER A 67 -0.15 -2.44 30.57
CA SER A 67 -0.82 -3.38 29.67
C SER A 67 -1.84 -2.68 28.75
N LEU A 68 -2.63 -1.75 29.28
CA LEU A 68 -3.58 -0.95 28.49
C LEU A 68 -2.85 -0.09 27.46
N ARG A 69 -1.80 0.62 27.88
CA ARG A 69 -0.98 1.44 26.98
C ARG A 69 -0.38 0.62 25.82
N GLU A 70 0.12 -0.58 26.11
CA GLU A 70 0.69 -1.44 25.07
C GLU A 70 -0.39 -1.92 24.10
N ARG A 71 -1.58 -2.30 24.60
CA ARG A 71 -2.71 -2.66 23.74
C ARG A 71 -3.15 -1.50 22.86
N ASP A 72 -3.29 -0.30 23.42
CA ASP A 72 -3.69 0.89 22.67
C ASP A 72 -2.67 1.22 21.58
N LYS A 73 -1.37 1.07 21.87
CA LYS A 73 -0.31 1.24 20.89
C LYS A 73 -0.41 0.23 19.74
N VAL A 74 -0.71 -1.04 20.04
CA VAL A 74 -0.93 -2.07 19.01
C VAL A 74 -2.14 -1.74 18.16
N VAL A 75 -3.28 -1.39 18.78
CA VAL A 75 -4.51 -1.02 18.06
C VAL A 75 -4.27 0.18 17.15
N GLN A 76 -3.60 1.22 17.64
CA GLN A 76 -3.29 2.40 16.84
C GLN A 76 -2.35 2.08 15.68
N SER A 77 -1.35 1.24 15.91
CA SER A 77 -0.42 0.80 14.86
C SER A 77 -1.14 0.02 13.77
N GLU A 78 -2.05 -0.88 14.15
CA GLU A 78 -2.85 -1.66 13.20
C GLU A 78 -3.84 -0.79 12.43
N LYS A 79 -4.50 0.17 13.09
CA LYS A 79 -5.37 1.15 12.43
C LYS A 79 -4.60 1.95 11.37
N ASN A 80 -3.42 2.47 11.73
CA ASN A 80 -2.56 3.20 10.79
C ASN A 80 -2.15 2.31 9.60
N ARG A 81 -1.83 1.03 9.86
CA ARG A 81 -1.49 0.05 8.82
C ARG A 81 -2.66 -0.15 7.85
N ILE A 82 -3.87 -0.37 8.37
CA ILE A 82 -5.09 -0.53 7.56
C ILE A 82 -5.35 0.72 6.73
N GLU A 83 -5.29 1.91 7.32
CA GLU A 83 -5.49 3.18 6.61
C GLU A 83 -4.50 3.37 5.46
N GLN A 84 -3.23 3.01 5.66
CA GLN A 84 -2.22 3.05 4.60
C GLN A 84 -2.53 2.07 3.46
N VAL A 85 -2.92 0.82 3.79
CA VAL A 85 -3.31 -0.18 2.79
C VAL A 85 -4.51 0.30 1.98
N MET A 86 -5.54 0.82 2.66
CA MET A 86 -6.74 1.35 2.00
C MET A 86 -6.42 2.57 1.12
N SER A 87 -5.52 3.46 1.56
CA SER A 87 -5.10 4.61 0.77
C SER A 87 -4.35 4.19 -0.49
N LYS A 88 -3.39 3.26 -0.37
CA LYS A 88 -2.70 2.66 -1.53
C LYS A 88 -3.68 1.96 -2.48
N GLY A 89 -4.64 1.22 -1.94
CA GLY A 89 -5.69 0.57 -2.73
C GLY A 89 -6.53 1.57 -3.53
N ARG A 90 -6.95 2.68 -2.91
CA ARG A 90 -7.69 3.76 -3.59
C ARG A 90 -6.87 4.40 -4.71
N GLN A 91 -5.59 4.70 -4.47
CA GLN A 91 -4.70 5.28 -5.49
C GLN A 91 -4.50 4.31 -6.65
N SER A 92 -4.27 3.02 -6.37
CA SER A 92 -4.12 1.99 -7.40
C SER A 92 -5.37 1.88 -8.26
N PHE A 93 -6.55 1.82 -7.65
CA PHE A 93 -7.82 1.76 -8.37
C PHE A 93 -8.05 2.99 -9.25
N GLN A 94 -7.72 4.19 -8.76
CA GLN A 94 -7.83 5.42 -9.56
C GLN A 94 -6.89 5.40 -10.76
N LYS A 95 -5.65 4.91 -10.59
CA LYS A 95 -4.71 4.73 -11.70
C LYS A 95 -5.20 3.70 -12.72
N GLU A 96 -5.70 2.55 -12.26
CA GLU A 96 -6.24 1.51 -13.14
C GLU A 96 -7.44 2.02 -13.95
N LYS A 97 -8.34 2.76 -13.30
CA LYS A 97 -9.46 3.42 -13.96
C LYS A 97 -8.97 4.43 -15.00
N ALA A 98 -8.02 5.30 -14.64
CA ALA A 98 -7.44 6.27 -15.58
C ALA A 98 -6.77 5.59 -16.78
N SER A 99 -6.06 4.48 -16.56
CA SER A 99 -5.47 3.66 -17.62
C SER A 99 -6.54 3.11 -18.55
N THR A 100 -7.62 2.55 -17.99
CA THR A 100 -8.74 1.98 -18.76
C THR A 100 -9.45 3.05 -19.59
N ASP A 101 -9.76 4.19 -18.97
CA ASP A 101 -10.39 5.33 -19.65
C ASP A 101 -9.48 5.86 -20.77
N PHE A 102 -8.17 5.88 -20.54
CA PHE A 102 -7.21 6.32 -21.54
C PHE A 102 -7.11 5.36 -22.73
N HIS A 103 -7.09 4.05 -22.49
CA HIS A 103 -7.18 3.06 -23.57
C HIS A 103 -8.46 3.22 -24.39
N ALA A 104 -9.61 3.42 -23.75
CA ALA A 104 -10.87 3.65 -24.45
C ALA A 104 -10.80 4.92 -25.31
N LEU A 105 -10.28 6.02 -24.75
CA LEU A 105 -10.11 7.27 -25.47
C LEU A 105 -9.18 7.15 -26.69
N LEU A 106 -8.05 6.43 -26.54
CA LEU A 106 -7.13 6.15 -27.63
C LEU A 106 -7.81 5.32 -28.73
N ASN A 107 -8.58 4.29 -28.37
CA ASN A 107 -9.31 3.48 -29.32
C ASN A 107 -10.35 4.29 -30.12
N GLU A 108 -11.02 5.25 -29.49
CA GLU A 108 -12.04 6.08 -30.13
C GLU A 108 -11.42 7.19 -31.00
N SER A 109 -10.32 7.80 -30.55
CA SER A 109 -9.78 9.03 -31.14
C SER A 109 -8.56 8.83 -32.03
N ILE A 110 -7.77 7.77 -31.81
CA ILE A 110 -6.47 7.55 -32.45
C ILE A 110 -6.52 6.28 -33.30
N GLN A 111 -6.55 6.46 -34.62
CA GLN A 111 -6.51 5.38 -35.61
C GLN A 111 -5.21 5.37 -36.44
N ASP A 112 -4.49 6.48 -36.48
CA ASP A 112 -3.23 6.62 -37.20
C ASP A 112 -2.07 6.02 -36.37
N THR A 113 -1.33 5.08 -36.95
CA THR A 113 -0.19 4.40 -36.31
C THR A 113 1.08 5.24 -36.26
N HIS A 114 1.15 6.33 -37.03
CA HIS A 114 2.33 7.18 -37.16
C HIS A 114 2.20 8.54 -36.47
N ILE A 115 1.08 8.79 -35.79
CA ILE A 115 0.84 10.04 -35.09
C ILE A 115 1.80 10.22 -33.92
N SER A 116 2.38 11.42 -33.79
CA SER A 116 3.22 11.74 -32.63
C SER A 116 2.38 11.98 -31.38
N TRP A 117 2.96 11.78 -30.18
CA TRP A 117 2.28 12.13 -28.93
C TRP A 117 1.83 13.60 -28.89
N ARG A 118 2.60 14.52 -29.50
CA ARG A 118 2.25 15.95 -29.53
C ARG A 118 0.97 16.21 -30.33
N GLU A 119 0.81 15.54 -31.46
CA GLU A 119 -0.39 15.63 -32.30
C GLU A 119 -1.57 14.91 -31.65
N ALA A 120 -1.35 13.69 -31.16
CA ALA A 120 -2.36 12.92 -30.44
C ALA A 120 -2.91 13.71 -29.25
N LYS A 121 -2.03 14.33 -28.45
CA LYS A 121 -2.43 15.19 -27.32
C LYS A 121 -3.36 16.34 -27.75
N ASN A 122 -3.17 16.92 -28.93
CA ASN A 122 -4.04 17.99 -29.41
C ASN A 122 -5.44 17.50 -29.80
N ILE A 123 -5.56 16.24 -30.22
CA ILE A 123 -6.86 15.59 -30.49
C ILE A 123 -7.53 15.27 -29.15
N LEU A 124 -6.79 14.58 -28.27
CA LEU A 124 -7.31 13.99 -27.03
C LEU A 124 -7.75 15.05 -26.02
N LYS A 125 -7.10 16.22 -25.94
CA LYS A 125 -7.42 17.29 -24.98
C LYS A 125 -8.85 17.84 -25.08
N SER A 126 -9.54 17.59 -26.19
CA SER A 126 -10.93 18.02 -26.40
C SER A 126 -11.91 17.14 -25.64
N ASP A 127 -11.53 15.92 -25.26
CA ASP A 127 -12.37 15.00 -24.49
C ASP A 127 -12.27 15.27 -22.98
N HIS A 128 -13.41 15.29 -22.31
CA HIS A 128 -13.49 15.48 -20.85
C HIS A 128 -12.69 14.44 -20.04
N ARG A 129 -12.56 13.21 -20.56
CA ARG A 129 -11.78 12.12 -19.95
C ARG A 129 -10.29 12.39 -19.97
N PHE A 130 -9.79 13.28 -20.83
CA PHE A 130 -8.36 13.55 -20.93
C PHE A 130 -7.74 14.00 -19.60
N LYS A 131 -8.53 14.67 -18.74
CA LYS A 131 -8.07 15.09 -17.41
C LYS A 131 -7.73 13.92 -16.49
N SER A 132 -8.36 12.75 -16.65
CA SER A 132 -8.06 11.58 -15.79
C SER A 132 -6.65 11.04 -16.04
N ILE A 133 -6.04 11.34 -17.19
CA ILE A 133 -4.66 10.97 -17.53
C ILE A 133 -3.66 11.67 -16.60
N GLU A 134 -3.99 12.84 -16.02
CA GLU A 134 -3.10 13.55 -15.08
C GLU A 134 -2.82 12.75 -13.79
N ILE A 135 -3.64 11.72 -13.49
CA ILE A 135 -3.40 10.78 -12.39
C ILE A 135 -2.23 9.83 -12.73
N LEU A 136 -2.00 9.58 -14.01
CA LEU A 136 -0.88 8.78 -14.50
C LEU A 136 0.38 9.64 -14.60
N SER A 137 1.51 9.04 -14.29
CA SER A 137 2.82 9.64 -14.57
C SER A 137 3.06 9.73 -16.08
N ARG A 138 4.02 10.57 -16.45
CA ARG A 138 4.43 10.75 -17.85
C ARG A 138 4.81 9.45 -18.53
N ASP A 139 5.57 8.62 -17.85
CA ASP A 139 6.06 7.38 -18.42
C ASP A 139 4.93 6.34 -18.57
N GLU A 140 3.97 6.32 -17.63
CA GLU A 140 2.79 5.45 -17.69
C GLU A 140 1.93 5.76 -18.93
N TYR A 141 1.52 7.02 -19.13
CA TYR A 141 0.66 7.34 -20.28
C TYR A 141 1.41 7.26 -21.61
N LEU A 142 2.70 7.59 -21.66
CA LEU A 142 3.48 7.42 -22.90
C LEU A 142 3.63 5.93 -23.26
N SER A 143 3.86 5.08 -22.26
CA SER A 143 3.91 3.64 -22.48
C SER A 143 2.58 3.08 -23.01
N ILE A 144 1.45 3.50 -22.45
CA ILE A 144 0.11 3.11 -22.93
C ILE A 144 -0.11 3.57 -24.38
N PHE A 145 0.31 4.79 -24.71
CA PHE A 145 0.21 5.33 -26.07
C PHE A 145 1.05 4.52 -27.06
N ASP A 146 2.31 4.24 -26.74
CA ASP A 146 3.20 3.44 -27.60
C ASP A 146 2.68 2.00 -27.77
N GLN A 147 2.14 1.40 -26.70
CA GLN A 147 1.49 0.09 -26.77
C GLN A 147 0.26 0.12 -27.70
N HIS A 148 -0.54 1.18 -27.66
CA HIS A 148 -1.68 1.37 -28.56
C HIS A 148 -1.23 1.47 -30.03
N LEU A 149 -0.21 2.26 -30.34
CA LEU A 149 0.33 2.37 -31.70
C LEU A 149 0.87 1.02 -32.21
N ASN A 150 1.60 0.29 -31.36
CA ASN A 150 2.07 -1.05 -31.68
C ASN A 150 0.92 -2.03 -31.91
N PHE A 151 -0.13 -1.97 -31.10
CA PHE A 151 -1.33 -2.79 -31.26
C PHE A 151 -2.03 -2.52 -32.61
N LEU A 152 -2.21 -1.24 -32.97
CA LEU A 152 -2.78 -0.86 -34.25
C LEU A 152 -1.90 -1.33 -35.42
N GLN A 153 -0.58 -1.15 -35.34
CA GLN A 153 0.36 -1.61 -36.35
C GLN A 153 0.28 -3.13 -36.53
N ASN A 154 0.29 -3.89 -35.43
CA ASN A 154 0.16 -5.35 -35.47
C ASN A 154 -1.17 -5.78 -36.08
N LYS A 155 -2.28 -5.10 -35.75
CA LYS A 155 -3.59 -5.38 -36.34
C LYS A 155 -3.60 -5.15 -37.86
N LEU A 156 -2.93 -4.10 -38.34
CA LEU A 156 -2.76 -3.86 -39.77
C LEU A 156 -1.90 -4.94 -40.43
N THR A 157 -0.77 -5.29 -39.81
CA THR A 157 0.13 -6.35 -40.27
C THR A 157 -0.59 -7.70 -40.39
N GLU A 158 -1.31 -8.13 -39.36
CA GLU A 158 -2.06 -9.39 -39.39
C GLU A 158 -3.19 -9.38 -40.41
N SER A 159 -3.88 -8.24 -40.57
CA SER A 159 -4.90 -8.08 -41.61
C SER A 159 -4.30 -8.19 -43.02
N TYR A 160 -3.09 -7.65 -43.22
CA TYR A 160 -2.35 -7.77 -44.48
C TYR A 160 -1.89 -9.21 -44.74
N LYS A 161 -1.31 -9.90 -43.75
CA LYS A 161 -0.93 -11.32 -43.87
C LYS A 161 -2.12 -12.19 -44.25
N ARG A 162 -3.26 -11.99 -43.60
CA ARG A 162 -4.50 -12.70 -43.94
C ARG A 162 -4.98 -12.39 -45.36
N CYS A 163 -4.85 -11.14 -45.81
CA CYS A 163 -5.12 -10.77 -47.20
C CYS A 163 -4.22 -11.55 -48.17
N LEU A 164 -2.92 -11.66 -47.89
CA LEU A 164 -2.00 -12.44 -48.74
C LEU A 164 -2.43 -13.91 -48.85
N ASP A 165 -2.79 -14.54 -47.72
CA ASP A 165 -3.25 -15.93 -47.70
C ASP A 165 -4.54 -16.13 -48.51
N GLU A 166 -5.54 -15.26 -48.32
CA GLU A 166 -6.82 -15.32 -49.05
C GLU A 166 -6.65 -15.15 -50.56
N HIS A 167 -5.62 -14.42 -51.01
CA HIS A 167 -5.29 -14.25 -52.43
C HIS A 167 -4.33 -15.32 -52.98
N GLY A 168 -4.12 -16.40 -52.23
CA GLY A 168 -3.43 -17.60 -52.68
C GLY A 168 -1.92 -17.53 -52.55
N LEU A 169 -1.41 -16.96 -51.46
CA LEU A 169 0.02 -17.01 -51.12
C LEU A 169 0.49 -18.46 -50.92
N LEU A 170 1.44 -18.89 -51.75
CA LEU A 170 2.17 -20.15 -51.64
C LEU A 170 3.62 -19.90 -51.19
N LEU A 171 4.29 -20.93 -50.68
CA LEU A 171 5.71 -20.85 -50.26
C LEU A 171 6.66 -20.47 -51.40
N THR A 172 6.25 -20.69 -52.65
CA THR A 172 6.99 -20.39 -53.88
C THR A 172 6.44 -19.16 -54.61
N SER A 173 5.49 -18.43 -54.03
CA SER A 173 4.89 -17.26 -54.66
C SER A 173 5.92 -16.14 -54.85
N GLU A 174 5.94 -15.59 -56.05
CA GLU A 174 6.68 -14.36 -56.36
C GLU A 174 5.89 -13.13 -55.90
N TRP A 175 6.61 -12.14 -55.39
CA TRP A 175 6.05 -10.87 -54.92
C TRP A 175 5.12 -10.22 -55.95
N ASP A 176 5.58 -10.02 -57.19
CA ASP A 176 4.84 -9.24 -58.19
C ASP A 176 3.49 -9.88 -58.55
N LYS A 177 3.44 -11.21 -58.63
CA LYS A 177 2.21 -11.96 -58.94
C LYS A 177 1.15 -11.85 -57.84
N ILE A 178 1.56 -11.86 -56.58
CA ILE A 178 0.63 -11.71 -55.44
C ILE A 178 0.26 -10.24 -55.27
N TYR A 179 1.23 -9.33 -55.38
CA TYR A 179 1.01 -7.90 -55.23
C TYR A 179 -0.01 -7.36 -56.23
N GLU A 180 0.04 -7.80 -57.49
CA GLU A 180 -0.97 -7.40 -58.49
C GLU A 180 -2.41 -7.76 -58.10
N LYS A 181 -2.60 -8.84 -57.34
CA LYS A 181 -3.93 -9.24 -56.83
C LYS A 181 -4.35 -8.43 -55.61
N VAL A 182 -3.41 -8.15 -54.69
CA VAL A 182 -3.74 -7.54 -53.39
C VAL A 182 -3.62 -6.02 -53.36
N ARG A 183 -2.96 -5.38 -54.34
CA ARG A 183 -2.67 -3.92 -54.31
C ARG A 183 -3.92 -3.03 -54.21
N GLN A 184 -5.07 -3.52 -54.66
CA GLN A 184 -6.36 -2.81 -54.56
C GLN A 184 -7.17 -3.23 -53.32
N ASP A 185 -6.75 -4.27 -52.59
CA ASP A 185 -7.44 -4.71 -51.38
C ASP A 185 -7.27 -3.63 -50.29
N PRO A 186 -8.37 -3.18 -49.65
CA PRO A 186 -8.31 -2.16 -48.60
C PRO A 186 -7.34 -2.51 -47.46
N ARG A 187 -7.12 -3.79 -47.17
CA ARG A 187 -6.19 -4.24 -46.12
C ARG A 187 -4.73 -3.99 -46.51
N CYS A 188 -4.38 -4.13 -47.79
CA CYS A 188 -3.05 -3.80 -48.30
C CYS A 188 -2.82 -2.28 -48.26
N VAL A 189 -3.79 -1.50 -48.76
CA VAL A 189 -3.70 -0.03 -48.78
C VAL A 189 -3.63 0.55 -47.36
N LYS A 190 -4.41 0.01 -46.41
CA LYS A 190 -4.38 0.43 -45.01
C LYS A 190 -3.11 0.03 -44.27
N PHE A 191 -2.49 -1.09 -44.66
CA PHE A 191 -1.24 -1.51 -44.04
C PHE A 191 -0.10 -0.54 -44.36
N SER A 192 0.08 -0.21 -45.64
CA SER A 192 1.04 0.81 -46.04
C SER A 192 0.78 1.30 -47.47
N THR A 193 0.99 2.58 -47.70
CA THR A 193 1.07 3.16 -49.04
C THR A 193 2.43 2.92 -49.70
N SER A 194 3.43 2.48 -48.93
CA SER A 194 4.77 2.18 -49.44
C SER A 194 4.85 0.76 -49.99
N VAL A 195 5.01 0.64 -51.31
CA VAL A 195 5.23 -0.65 -52.01
C VAL A 195 6.42 -1.40 -51.39
N ARG A 196 7.47 -0.68 -51.00
CA ARG A 196 8.65 -1.26 -50.35
C ARG A 196 8.32 -1.87 -48.99
N ALA A 197 7.50 -1.20 -48.19
CA ALA A 197 7.08 -1.71 -46.89
C ALA A 197 6.22 -2.98 -47.05
N CYS A 198 5.26 -2.97 -47.98
CA CYS A 198 4.45 -4.15 -48.31
C CYS A 198 5.32 -5.33 -48.78
N LYS A 199 6.31 -5.07 -49.67
CA LYS A 199 7.24 -6.09 -50.14
C LYS A 199 8.07 -6.69 -49.01
N ASN A 200 8.62 -5.85 -48.14
CA ASN A 200 9.41 -6.33 -47.01
C ASN A 200 8.58 -7.21 -46.08
N GLU A 201 7.36 -6.79 -45.73
CA GLU A 201 6.48 -7.60 -44.87
C GLU A 201 6.05 -8.92 -45.53
N PHE A 202 5.78 -8.91 -46.85
CA PHE A 202 5.55 -10.13 -47.60
C PHE A 202 6.72 -11.10 -47.51
N LEU A 203 7.95 -10.62 -47.70
CA LEU A 203 9.15 -11.45 -47.65
C LEU A 203 9.38 -12.02 -46.24
N ASN A 204 9.23 -11.18 -45.21
CA ASN A 204 9.31 -11.61 -43.81
C ASN A 204 8.27 -12.69 -43.50
N TYR A 205 7.04 -12.50 -43.97
CA TYR A 205 5.95 -13.46 -43.75
C TYR A 205 6.20 -14.78 -44.49
N LEU A 206 6.69 -14.73 -45.72
CA LEU A 206 7.05 -15.91 -46.50
C LEU A 206 8.21 -16.69 -45.86
N GLU A 207 9.22 -15.99 -45.35
CA GLU A 207 10.33 -16.60 -44.59
C GLU A 207 9.80 -17.28 -43.32
N HIS A 208 8.90 -16.62 -42.58
CA HIS A 208 8.27 -17.20 -41.40
C HIS A 208 7.46 -18.46 -41.72
N LYS A 209 6.61 -18.45 -42.77
CA LYS A 209 5.87 -19.65 -43.21
C LYS A 209 6.82 -20.79 -43.62
N ASN A 210 7.91 -20.48 -44.32
CA ASN A 210 8.92 -21.48 -44.69
C ASN A 210 9.63 -22.10 -43.48
N LYS A 211 9.91 -21.31 -42.43
CA LYS A 211 10.49 -21.83 -41.18
C LYS A 211 9.53 -22.77 -40.47
N LEU A 212 8.24 -22.43 -40.40
CA LEU A 212 7.22 -23.30 -39.81
C LEU A 212 7.11 -24.63 -40.57
N ALA A 213 7.02 -24.60 -41.89
CA ALA A 213 6.92 -25.81 -42.72
C ALA A 213 8.18 -26.71 -42.70
N ARG A 214 9.34 -26.20 -42.24
CA ARG A 214 10.57 -26.98 -42.06
C ARG A 214 10.69 -27.61 -40.68
N ASN A 215 9.95 -27.09 -39.71
CA ASN A 215 9.96 -27.53 -38.32
C ASN A 215 8.80 -28.47 -37.99
N GLU A 216 7.84 -28.63 -38.92
CA GLU A 216 6.83 -29.69 -38.97
C GLU A 216 7.39 -30.93 -39.70
#